data_AF-A0A2K3JGE1-F1
#
_entry.id   AF-A0A2K3JGE1-F1
#
_cell.length_a   1.000
_cell.length_b   1.000
_cell.length_c   1.000
_cell.angle_alpha   90.00
_cell.angle_beta   90.00
_cell.angle_gamma   90.00
#
_symmetry.space_group_name_H-M   'P 1'
#
loop_
_entity.id
_entity.type
_entity.pdbx_description
1 polymer ?
#
loop_
_entity_poly.entity_id
_entity_poly.type
_entity_poly.pdbx_seq_one_letter_code
_entity_poly.pdbx_strand_id
1 'polypeptide(L)'
;MVKETWIMKGLVVIVIFLFIGVAVAPSINQNIVKASNDDDLVEVTSQACGIKGYEDTTVKLTREQYQNLEQYFVEFRARLNQTSTREEAVPLFKDAVVELDKYGLLPKGMSVEQFQRIITGLFQDKKFTKLQEKLAQFLPSADNNSNSFCLVAGSTTKSVIVPPGMILMGGVLLSFNALAIIIFGIARTLGFNFSFALFISEGIFGVLAAATLLSYFLPFALFGVITLGGWTWHYEPYYPIFHPSSGWVQSYGIQKNKKWEGQLYGQFFMVPFIESAAYAGIIGFTGIKIIARDSCHYIGSALWIKIGPEHPEE
;
A
#
# COMPACT_ATOMS: atom_id res chain seq x y z
N MET A 1 30.47 21.20 74.58
CA MET A 1 30.51 22.02 73.35
C MET A 1 30.53 21.22 72.03
N VAL A 2 30.60 19.87 72.03
CA VAL A 2 30.64 19.06 70.79
C VAL A 2 29.25 18.57 70.33
N LYS A 3 28.23 18.65 71.20
CA LYS A 3 26.91 18.04 70.96
C LYS A 3 25.98 18.90 70.08
N GLU A 4 26.13 20.23 70.10
CA GLU A 4 25.30 21.15 69.32
C GLU A 4 25.64 21.15 67.82
N THR A 5 26.91 20.91 67.48
CA THR A 5 27.39 20.91 66.09
C THR A 5 26.83 19.74 65.27
N TRP A 6 26.49 18.62 65.91
CA TRP A 6 25.89 17.46 65.25
C TRP A 6 24.39 17.64 64.98
N ILE A 7 23.69 18.33 65.87
CA ILE A 7 22.26 18.61 65.72
C ILE A 7 22.03 19.58 64.55
N MET A 8 22.85 20.63 64.43
CA MET A 8 22.82 21.56 63.30
C MET A 8 23.08 20.87 61.95
N LYS A 9 24.06 19.96 61.91
CA LYS A 9 24.38 19.19 60.68
C LYS A 9 23.23 18.26 60.26
N GLY A 10 22.56 17.63 61.22
CA GLY A 10 21.38 16.80 60.94
C GLY A 10 20.19 17.60 60.38
N LEU A 11 19.96 18.78 60.94
CA LEU A 11 18.88 19.68 60.49
C LEU A 11 19.07 20.16 59.05
N VAL A 12 20.30 20.50 58.67
CA VAL A 12 20.62 20.91 57.29
C VAL A 12 20.34 19.79 56.29
N VAL A 13 20.68 18.53 56.63
CA VAL A 13 20.43 17.37 55.75
C VAL A 13 18.91 17.16 55.57
N ILE A 14 18.12 17.26 56.63
CA ILE A 14 16.66 17.10 56.57
C ILE A 14 16.03 18.18 55.68
N VAL A 15 16.46 19.45 55.82
CA VAL A 15 15.96 20.55 55.00
C VAL A 15 16.28 20.35 53.53
N ILE A 16 17.48 19.87 53.19
CA ILE A 16 17.86 19.55 51.80
C ILE A 16 16.97 18.45 51.22
N PHE A 17 16.72 17.36 51.96
CA PHE A 17 15.81 16.30 51.52
C PHE A 17 14.37 16.81 51.35
N LEU A 18 13.93 17.75 52.18
CA LEU A 18 12.59 18.34 52.10
C LEU A 18 12.44 19.21 50.84
N PHE A 19 13.47 19.98 50.47
CA PHE A 19 13.48 20.74 49.22
C PHE A 19 13.54 19.84 47.97
N ILE A 20 14.27 18.72 48.01
CA ILE A 20 14.27 17.74 46.92
C ILE A 20 12.88 17.10 46.77
N GLY A 21 12.23 16.73 47.88
CA GLY A 21 10.87 16.18 47.85
C GLY A 21 9.83 17.14 47.26
N VAL A 22 9.91 18.44 47.63
CA VAL A 22 9.01 19.48 47.12
C VAL A 22 9.31 19.85 45.66
N ALA A 23 10.56 19.70 45.19
CA ALA A 23 10.93 19.91 43.79
C ALA A 23 10.54 18.74 42.88
N VAL A 24 10.53 17.50 43.39
CA VAL A 24 10.20 16.30 42.62
C VAL A 24 8.69 16.03 42.58
N ALA A 25 7.92 16.43 43.60
CA ALA A 25 6.47 16.21 43.61
C ALA A 25 5.73 16.86 42.41
N PRO A 26 6.04 18.10 41.98
CA PRO A 26 5.43 18.69 40.79
C PRO A 26 5.89 18.04 39.48
N SER A 27 7.12 17.51 39.39
CA SER A 27 7.65 16.91 38.16
C SER A 27 7.05 15.53 37.88
N ILE A 28 6.62 14.81 38.92
CA ILE A 28 5.86 13.56 38.78
C ILE A 28 4.40 13.87 38.43
N ASN A 29 3.80 14.93 39.00
CA ASN A 29 2.38 15.25 38.79
C ASN A 29 2.10 16.00 37.47
N GLN A 30 3.09 16.67 36.87
CA GLN A 30 2.96 17.28 35.53
C GLN A 30 3.16 16.29 34.38
N ASN A 31 3.69 15.08 34.66
CA ASN A 31 3.84 14.00 33.68
C ASN A 31 2.72 12.96 33.74
N ILE A 32 1.71 13.13 34.61
CA ILE A 32 0.42 12.48 34.42
C ILE A 32 -0.34 13.30 33.37
N VAL A 33 0.21 13.31 32.15
CA VAL A 33 -0.60 13.31 30.94
C VAL A 33 -1.68 12.28 31.24
N LYS A 34 -2.95 12.70 31.28
CA LYS A 34 -4.08 11.77 31.29
C LYS A 34 -3.71 10.67 30.30
N ALA A 35 -3.41 9.49 30.81
CA ALA A 35 -3.32 8.31 29.98
C ALA A 35 -4.72 8.25 29.35
N SER A 36 -4.86 8.75 28.12
CA SER A 36 -6.01 8.39 27.32
C SER A 36 -5.99 6.88 27.35
N ASN A 37 -7.03 6.27 27.92
CA ASN A 37 -7.18 4.83 27.87
C ASN A 37 -6.85 4.40 26.44
N ASP A 38 -6.03 3.36 26.25
CA ASP A 38 -5.60 2.89 24.93
C ASP A 38 -6.80 2.68 23.97
N ASP A 39 -8.01 2.48 24.52
CA ASP A 39 -9.31 2.43 23.83
C ASP A 39 -9.72 3.72 23.06
N ASP A 40 -9.09 4.86 23.32
CA ASP A 40 -9.36 6.13 22.63
C ASP A 40 -8.38 6.41 21.48
N LEU A 41 -7.39 5.55 21.25
CA LEU A 41 -6.44 5.69 20.15
C LEU A 41 -6.90 4.91 18.92
N VAL A 42 -6.62 5.45 17.74
CA VAL A 42 -6.88 4.83 16.44
C VAL A 42 -5.56 4.42 15.83
N GLU A 43 -5.41 3.13 15.52
CA GLU A 43 -4.26 2.64 14.79
C GLU A 43 -4.41 2.94 13.29
N VAL A 44 -3.37 3.57 12.74
CA VAL A 44 -3.25 3.84 11.31
C VAL A 44 -1.95 3.24 10.83
N THR A 45 -2.03 2.40 9.81
CA THR A 45 -0.87 1.72 9.22
C THR A 45 -0.60 2.28 7.84
N SER A 46 0.65 2.65 7.57
CA SER A 46 1.11 2.97 6.23
C SER A 46 2.05 1.89 5.69
N GLN A 47 1.95 1.64 4.38
CA GLN A 47 2.76 0.66 3.66
C GLN A 47 3.50 1.36 2.53
N ALA A 48 4.82 1.15 2.47
CA ALA A 48 5.66 1.64 1.38
C ALA A 48 5.52 0.71 0.17
N CYS A 49 4.72 1.11 -0.81
CA CYS A 49 4.38 0.26 -1.95
C CYS A 49 5.31 0.54 -3.12
N GLY A 50 5.94 -0.50 -3.67
CA GLY A 50 6.93 -0.35 -4.75
C GLY A 50 8.26 0.27 -4.32
N ILE A 51 8.52 0.34 -3.00
CA ILE A 51 9.75 0.88 -2.40
C ILE A 51 10.35 -0.19 -1.50
N LYS A 52 11.62 -0.55 -1.73
CA LYS A 52 12.31 -1.63 -0.99
C LYS A 52 13.01 -1.12 0.26
N GLY A 53 13.16 -2.02 1.24
CA GLY A 53 13.95 -1.79 2.44
C GLY A 53 13.21 -1.02 3.54
N TYR A 54 11.90 -0.87 3.41
CA TYR A 54 11.06 -0.21 4.39
C TYR A 54 9.95 -1.15 4.85
N GLU A 55 9.79 -1.22 6.16
CA GLU A 55 8.71 -1.95 6.81
C GLU A 55 7.45 -1.07 6.91
N ASP A 56 6.32 -1.72 7.16
CA ASP A 56 5.07 -1.02 7.47
C ASP A 56 5.24 -0.15 8.71
N THR A 57 4.62 1.04 8.68
CA THR A 57 4.68 1.99 9.78
C THR A 57 3.29 2.13 10.38
N THR A 58 3.11 1.62 11.60
CA THR A 58 1.87 1.79 12.37
C THR A 58 2.06 2.86 13.43
N VAL A 59 1.14 3.82 13.46
CA VAL A 59 1.07 4.89 14.45
C VAL A 59 -0.27 4.84 15.17
N LYS A 60 -0.26 5.20 16.46
CA LYS A 60 -1.47 5.39 17.25
C LYS A 60 -1.80 6.89 17.28
N LEU A 61 -2.95 7.26 16.72
CA LEU A 61 -3.42 8.65 16.68
C LEU A 61 -4.53 8.86 17.70
N THR A 62 -4.61 10.05 18.29
CA THR A 62 -5.81 10.44 19.03
C THR A 62 -7.01 10.56 18.08
N ARG A 63 -8.24 10.48 18.61
CA ARG A 63 -9.45 10.69 17.78
C ARG A 63 -9.43 12.02 17.03
N GLU A 64 -8.94 13.08 17.65
CA GLU A 64 -8.80 14.40 17.02
C GLU A 64 -7.78 14.38 15.87
N GLN A 65 -6.60 13.79 16.09
CA GLN A 65 -5.59 13.63 15.03
C GLN A 65 -6.12 12.80 13.87
N TYR A 66 -6.85 11.72 14.16
CA TYR A 66 -7.46 10.89 13.14
C TYR A 66 -8.54 11.65 12.35
N GLN A 67 -9.42 12.40 13.01
CA GLN A 67 -10.42 13.25 12.34
C GLN A 67 -9.75 14.32 11.45
N ASN A 68 -8.65 14.92 11.90
CA ASN A 68 -7.88 15.88 11.11
C ASN A 68 -7.26 15.21 9.86
N LEU A 69 -6.77 13.98 10.00
CA LEU A 69 -6.26 13.20 8.87
C LEU A 69 -7.37 12.82 7.87
N GLU A 70 -8.55 12.41 8.34
CA GLU A 70 -9.70 12.13 7.48
C GLU A 70 -10.16 13.37 6.72
N GLN A 71 -10.30 14.49 7.44
CA GLN A 71 -10.64 15.80 6.88
C GLN A 71 -9.61 16.22 5.82
N TYR A 72 -8.32 16.00 6.08
CA TYR A 72 -7.27 16.26 5.11
C TYR A 72 -7.47 15.49 3.80
N PHE A 73 -7.83 14.19 3.84
CA PHE A 73 -8.09 13.44 2.62
C PHE A 73 -9.29 13.95 1.83
N VAL A 74 -10.33 14.44 2.52
CA VAL A 74 -11.49 15.09 1.89
C VAL A 74 -11.07 16.37 1.17
N GLU A 75 -10.29 17.22 1.83
CA GLU A 75 -9.78 18.48 1.27
C GLU A 75 -8.77 18.24 0.13
N PHE A 76 -7.89 17.25 0.29
CA PHE A 76 -6.96 16.82 -0.74
C PHE A 76 -7.71 16.38 -2.00
N ARG A 77 -8.75 15.54 -1.86
CA ARG A 77 -9.63 15.16 -2.97
C ARG A 77 -10.30 16.37 -3.61
N ALA A 78 -10.78 17.34 -2.81
CA ALA A 78 -11.41 18.54 -3.33
C ALA A 78 -10.42 19.38 -4.18
N ARG A 79 -9.17 19.54 -3.72
CA ARG A 79 -8.10 20.22 -4.47
C ARG A 79 -7.74 19.47 -5.75
N LEU A 80 -7.67 18.14 -5.71
CA LEU A 80 -7.47 17.31 -6.90
C LEU A 80 -8.61 17.50 -7.92
N ASN A 81 -9.88 17.54 -7.50
CA ASN A 81 -11.01 17.81 -8.40
C ASN A 81 -10.92 19.16 -9.12
N GLN A 82 -10.26 20.15 -8.54
CA GLN A 82 -10.04 21.48 -9.14
C GLN A 82 -8.81 21.54 -10.04
N THR A 83 -8.01 20.48 -10.06
CA THR A 83 -6.75 20.39 -10.79
C THR A 83 -6.99 19.76 -12.16
N SER A 84 -6.47 20.40 -13.21
CA SER A 84 -6.67 19.93 -14.59
C SER A 84 -5.41 19.33 -15.21
N THR A 85 -4.24 19.75 -14.73
CA THR A 85 -2.96 19.33 -15.29
C THR A 85 -2.11 18.55 -14.30
N ARG A 86 -1.16 17.78 -14.83
CA ARG A 86 -0.21 17.03 -14.02
C ARG A 86 0.72 17.97 -13.26
N GLU A 87 1.14 19.06 -13.89
CA GLU A 87 2.06 20.05 -13.35
C GLU A 87 1.45 20.77 -12.13
N GLU A 88 0.14 21.04 -12.16
CA GLU A 88 -0.63 21.52 -11.01
C GLU A 88 -0.81 20.46 -9.92
N ALA A 89 -0.88 19.17 -10.26
CA ALA A 89 -1.05 18.09 -9.29
C ALA A 89 0.25 17.80 -8.50
N VAL A 90 1.43 17.98 -9.11
CA VAL A 90 2.73 17.75 -8.44
C VAL A 90 2.87 18.44 -7.07
N PRO A 91 2.61 19.76 -6.92
CA PRO A 91 2.71 20.40 -5.62
C PRO A 91 1.71 19.82 -4.61
N LEU A 92 0.49 19.47 -5.03
CA LEU A 92 -0.49 18.82 -4.13
C LEU A 92 0.01 17.48 -3.60
N PHE A 93 0.63 16.66 -4.44
CA PHE A 93 1.22 15.40 -4.02
C PHE A 93 2.40 15.61 -3.07
N LYS A 94 3.24 16.62 -3.30
CA LYS A 94 4.34 16.98 -2.39
C LYS A 94 3.83 17.46 -1.04
N ASP A 95 2.79 18.30 -1.03
CA ASP A 95 2.14 18.76 0.19
C ASP A 95 1.52 17.60 0.97
N ALA A 96 0.96 16.61 0.27
CA ALA A 96 0.47 15.39 0.92
C ALA A 96 1.56 14.61 1.63
N VAL A 97 2.77 14.51 1.07
CA VAL A 97 3.89 13.88 1.77
C VAL A 97 4.22 14.62 3.07
N VAL A 98 4.29 15.96 3.01
CA VAL A 98 4.56 16.78 4.19
C VAL A 98 3.48 16.58 5.25
N GLU A 99 2.22 16.53 4.83
CA GLU A 99 1.12 16.34 5.77
C GLU A 99 1.17 14.96 6.43
N LEU A 100 1.41 13.90 5.66
CA LEU A 100 1.52 12.54 6.19
C LEU A 100 2.68 12.38 7.17
N ASP A 101 3.79 13.08 6.94
CA ASP A 101 4.95 13.09 7.85
C ASP A 101 4.61 13.66 9.23
N LYS A 102 3.73 14.67 9.30
CA LYS A 102 3.27 15.24 10.60
C LYS A 102 2.61 14.20 11.48
N TYR A 103 1.97 13.19 10.90
CA TYR A 103 1.34 12.07 11.61
C TYR A 103 2.29 10.88 11.81
N GLY A 104 3.56 10.97 11.37
CA GLY A 104 4.52 9.87 11.42
C GLY A 104 4.19 8.72 10.46
N LEU A 105 3.44 9.00 9.39
CA LEU A 105 2.99 7.97 8.44
C LEU A 105 4.00 7.70 7.33
N LEU A 106 5.10 8.45 7.22
CA LEU A 106 6.15 8.09 6.26
C LEU A 106 6.95 6.87 6.73
N PRO A 107 7.52 6.10 5.79
CA PRO A 107 8.34 4.95 6.15
C PRO A 107 9.51 5.34 7.05
N LYS A 108 9.73 4.57 8.13
CA LYS A 108 10.80 4.87 9.10
C LYS A 108 12.16 5.02 8.42
N GLY A 109 12.87 6.11 8.75
CA GLY A 109 14.19 6.42 8.21
C GLY A 109 14.17 7.09 6.82
N MET A 110 13.00 7.33 6.24
CA MET A 110 12.85 8.08 5.00
C MET A 110 12.56 9.55 5.29
N SER A 111 13.28 10.46 4.62
CA SER A 111 12.96 11.89 4.69
C SER A 111 11.80 12.27 3.76
N VAL A 112 11.14 13.39 4.09
CA VAL A 112 10.09 14.00 3.25
C VAL A 112 10.59 14.22 1.81
N GLU A 113 11.79 14.78 1.65
CA GLU A 113 12.38 15.08 0.34
C GLU A 113 12.66 13.81 -0.46
N GLN A 114 13.14 12.76 0.21
CA GLN A 114 13.38 11.46 -0.42
C GLN A 114 12.07 10.87 -0.93
N PHE A 115 11.02 10.85 -0.10
CA PHE A 115 9.73 10.29 -0.51
C PHE A 115 9.09 11.12 -1.62
N GLN A 116 9.09 12.46 -1.51
CA GLN A 116 8.61 13.36 -2.57
C GLN A 116 9.33 13.10 -3.91
N ARG A 117 10.65 12.86 -3.87
CA ARG A 117 11.42 12.50 -5.07
C ARG A 117 11.03 11.13 -5.61
N ILE A 118 10.66 10.16 -4.78
CA ILE A 118 10.19 8.86 -5.24
C ILE A 118 8.85 8.98 -5.98
N ILE A 119 7.84 9.63 -5.36
CA ILE A 119 6.50 9.73 -5.95
C ILE A 119 6.43 10.67 -7.17
N THR A 120 7.28 11.71 -7.23
CA THR A 120 7.25 12.69 -8.34
C THR A 120 8.44 12.57 -9.30
N GLY A 121 9.49 11.84 -8.93
CA GLY A 121 10.77 11.85 -9.65
C GLY A 121 10.74 11.14 -10.99
N LEU A 122 9.86 10.15 -11.17
CA LEU A 122 9.63 9.53 -12.48
C LEU A 122 9.24 10.59 -13.54
N PHE A 123 8.65 11.71 -13.13
CA PHE A 123 8.17 12.76 -14.03
C PHE A 123 9.18 13.90 -14.23
N GLN A 124 10.17 14.03 -13.36
CA GLN A 124 11.16 15.11 -13.42
C GLN A 124 12.41 14.74 -14.24
N ASP A 125 12.65 13.45 -14.47
CA ASP A 125 13.80 13.00 -15.27
C ASP A 125 13.52 13.11 -16.77
N LYS A 126 14.25 14.02 -17.45
CA LYS A 126 14.19 14.22 -18.91
C LYS A 126 14.42 12.93 -19.72
N LYS A 127 15.21 11.97 -19.21
CA LYS A 127 15.43 10.68 -19.87
C LYS A 127 14.14 9.85 -19.84
N PHE A 128 13.43 9.90 -18.73
CA PHE A 128 12.17 9.19 -18.56
C PHE A 128 11.06 9.83 -19.39
N THR A 129 11.04 11.15 -19.53
CA THR A 129 10.11 11.86 -20.43
C THR A 129 10.29 11.44 -21.90
N LYS A 130 11.54 11.30 -22.37
CA LYS A 130 11.81 10.78 -23.73
C LYS A 130 11.42 9.31 -23.91
N LEU A 131 11.61 8.49 -22.87
CA LEU A 131 11.18 7.09 -22.89
C LEU A 131 9.65 6.99 -22.91
N GLN A 132 8.98 7.86 -22.14
CA GLN A 132 7.53 8.00 -22.07
C GLN A 132 6.94 8.40 -23.43
N GLU A 133 7.52 9.38 -24.12
CA GLU A 133 7.12 9.77 -25.48
C GLU A 133 7.26 8.62 -26.48
N LYS A 134 8.34 7.83 -26.40
CA LYS A 134 8.52 6.65 -27.24
C LYS A 134 7.52 5.55 -26.92
N LEU A 135 7.30 5.25 -25.65
CA LEU A 135 6.36 4.21 -25.21
C LEU A 135 4.91 4.59 -25.49
N ALA A 136 4.56 5.87 -25.45
CA ALA A 136 3.23 6.37 -25.82
C ALA A 136 2.84 6.03 -27.26
N GLN A 137 3.82 5.85 -28.16
CA GLN A 137 3.58 5.44 -29.55
C GLN A 137 3.26 3.93 -29.68
N PHE A 138 3.65 3.12 -28.70
CA PHE A 138 3.42 1.67 -28.68
C PHE A 138 2.25 1.27 -27.79
N LEU A 139 1.77 2.18 -26.94
CA LEU A 139 0.61 1.92 -26.10
C LEU A 139 -0.66 1.97 -26.96
N PRO A 140 -1.60 1.01 -26.76
CA PRO A 140 -2.87 1.01 -27.47
C PRO A 140 -3.58 2.36 -27.31
N SER A 141 -4.32 2.77 -28.33
CA SER A 141 -5.06 4.04 -28.36
C SER A 141 -5.84 4.23 -27.05
N ALA A 142 -5.73 5.42 -26.47
CA ALA A 142 -6.29 5.79 -25.18
C ALA A 142 -7.76 5.36 -25.06
N ASP A 143 -8.01 4.28 -24.30
CA ASP A 143 -9.32 3.96 -23.79
C ASP A 143 -9.68 5.04 -22.75
N ASN A 144 -10.94 5.47 -22.73
CA ASN A 144 -11.46 6.42 -21.75
C ASN A 144 -11.18 5.98 -20.31
N ASN A 145 -11.09 4.67 -20.10
CA ASN A 145 -10.87 4.03 -18.81
C ASN A 145 -9.40 3.78 -18.46
N SER A 146 -8.46 4.32 -19.24
CA SER A 146 -7.02 4.10 -19.05
C SER A 146 -6.20 5.39 -18.90
N ASN A 147 -5.10 5.30 -18.14
CA ASN A 147 -4.09 6.35 -18.05
C ASN A 147 -2.70 5.75 -17.80
N SER A 148 -1.65 6.34 -18.34
CA SER A 148 -0.28 5.83 -18.27
C SER A 148 0.67 6.88 -17.75
N PHE A 149 1.71 6.44 -17.02
CA PHE A 149 2.74 7.26 -16.42
C PHE A 149 2.12 8.45 -15.68
N CYS A 150 1.38 8.15 -14.63
CA CYS A 150 0.51 9.10 -13.96
C CYS A 150 0.85 9.22 -12.47
N LEU A 151 0.64 10.42 -11.93
CA LEU A 151 0.39 10.57 -10.50
C LEU A 151 -0.99 9.99 -10.21
N VAL A 152 -1.13 9.21 -9.15
CA VAL A 152 -2.38 8.55 -8.78
C VAL A 152 -2.67 8.73 -7.30
N ALA A 153 -3.92 9.09 -7.01
CA ALA A 153 -4.45 9.11 -5.67
C ALA A 153 -5.82 8.44 -5.65
N GLY A 154 -6.16 7.78 -4.54
CA GLY A 154 -7.47 7.16 -4.39
C GLY A 154 -7.80 6.84 -2.94
N SER A 155 -9.09 6.60 -2.71
CA SER A 155 -9.62 6.06 -1.47
C SER A 155 -10.64 5.00 -1.82
N THR A 156 -10.38 3.75 -1.44
CA THR A 156 -11.20 2.59 -1.80
C THR A 156 -11.33 1.60 -0.65
N THR A 157 -12.42 0.84 -0.60
CA THR A 157 -12.68 -0.14 0.48
C THR A 157 -11.96 -1.49 0.29
N LYS A 158 -12.02 -2.08 -0.92
CA LYS A 158 -11.54 -3.45 -1.21
C LYS A 158 -10.29 -3.47 -2.11
N SER A 159 -9.28 -2.67 -1.77
CA SER A 159 -8.04 -2.60 -2.55
C SER A 159 -6.86 -3.29 -1.86
N VAL A 160 -6.24 -4.23 -2.57
CA VAL A 160 -5.01 -4.89 -2.13
C VAL A 160 -3.86 -4.41 -3.00
N ILE A 161 -2.70 -4.15 -2.40
CA ILE A 161 -1.49 -3.86 -3.16
C ILE A 161 -0.63 -5.10 -3.10
N VAL A 162 -0.45 -5.72 -4.26
CA VAL A 162 0.22 -6.99 -4.43
C VAL A 162 1.63 -6.71 -4.95
N PRO A 163 2.68 -7.25 -4.31
CA PRO A 163 4.02 -7.14 -4.84
C PRO A 163 4.14 -7.97 -6.14
N PRO A 164 5.00 -7.56 -7.10
CA PRO A 164 5.16 -8.27 -8.37
C PRO A 164 5.40 -9.78 -8.25
N GLY A 165 6.13 -10.21 -7.21
CA GLY A 165 6.42 -11.63 -6.96
C GLY A 165 5.16 -12.48 -6.72
N MET A 166 4.14 -11.94 -6.05
CA MET A 166 2.89 -12.68 -5.82
C MET A 166 2.09 -12.89 -7.11
N ILE A 167 2.17 -11.97 -8.07
CA ILE A 167 1.51 -12.11 -9.38
C ILE A 167 2.16 -13.23 -10.18
N LEU A 168 3.49 -13.26 -10.22
CA LEU A 168 4.24 -14.33 -10.87
C LEU A 168 3.90 -15.69 -10.23
N MET A 169 3.77 -15.73 -8.90
CA MET A 169 3.43 -16.95 -8.17
C MET A 169 2.03 -17.45 -8.52
N GLY A 170 1.04 -16.56 -8.55
CA GLY A 170 -0.31 -16.89 -8.98
C GLY A 170 -0.37 -17.43 -10.42
N GLY A 171 0.35 -16.76 -11.34
CA GLY A 171 0.45 -17.20 -12.74
C GLY A 171 1.10 -18.58 -12.89
N VAL A 172 2.16 -18.84 -12.12
CA VAL A 172 2.84 -20.15 -12.08
C VAL A 172 1.92 -21.24 -11.53
N LEU A 173 1.19 -20.98 -10.45
CA LEU A 173 0.25 -21.93 -9.86
C LEU A 173 -0.88 -22.30 -10.82
N LEU A 174 -1.47 -21.32 -11.51
CA LEU A 174 -2.51 -21.58 -12.52
C LEU A 174 -1.97 -22.35 -13.72
N SER A 175 -0.81 -21.93 -14.24
CA SER A 175 -0.15 -22.61 -15.37
C SER A 175 0.24 -24.03 -15.02
N PHE A 176 0.63 -24.27 -13.76
CA PHE A 176 0.94 -25.61 -13.26
C PHE A 176 -0.29 -26.52 -13.25
N ASN A 177 -1.43 -26.05 -12.73
CA ASN A 177 -2.67 -26.84 -12.73
C ASN A 177 -3.08 -27.23 -14.16
N ALA A 178 -3.03 -26.28 -15.10
CA ALA A 178 -3.31 -26.56 -16.50
C ALA A 178 -2.30 -27.56 -17.10
N LEU A 179 -1.01 -27.37 -16.84
CA LEU A 179 0.05 -28.26 -17.32
C LEU A 179 -0.09 -29.68 -16.75
N ALA A 180 -0.41 -29.81 -15.46
CA ALA A 180 -0.64 -31.10 -14.81
C ALA A 180 -1.82 -31.85 -15.45
N ILE A 181 -2.92 -31.16 -15.76
CA ILE A 181 -4.07 -31.73 -16.48
C ILE A 181 -3.65 -32.22 -17.87
N ILE A 182 -2.84 -31.45 -18.61
CA ILE A 182 -2.35 -31.81 -19.94
C ILE A 182 -1.42 -33.04 -19.86
N ILE A 183 -0.42 -33.02 -18.96
CA ILE A 183 0.50 -34.14 -18.73
C ILE A 183 -0.29 -35.39 -18.36
N PHE A 184 -1.32 -35.24 -17.51
CA PHE A 184 -2.20 -36.32 -17.13
C PHE A 184 -2.95 -36.93 -18.32
N GLY A 185 -3.53 -36.09 -19.17
CA GLY A 185 -4.21 -36.53 -20.39
C GLY A 185 -3.28 -37.27 -21.37
N ILE A 186 -2.06 -36.76 -21.56
CA ILE A 186 -1.05 -37.39 -22.41
C ILE A 186 -0.58 -38.72 -21.81
N ALA A 187 -0.25 -38.76 -20.53
CA ALA A 187 0.21 -39.95 -19.83
C ALA A 187 -0.83 -41.08 -19.90
N ARG A 188 -2.11 -40.75 -19.70
CA ARG A 188 -3.24 -41.68 -19.86
C ARG A 188 -3.32 -42.23 -21.29
N THR A 189 -3.14 -41.37 -22.30
CA THR A 189 -3.20 -41.75 -23.72
C THR A 189 -2.04 -42.69 -24.11
N LEU A 190 -0.86 -42.49 -23.53
CA LEU A 190 0.34 -43.27 -23.80
C LEU A 190 0.49 -44.52 -22.90
N GLY A 191 -0.46 -44.77 -21.99
CA GLY A 191 -0.43 -45.93 -21.08
C GLY A 191 0.60 -45.83 -19.95
N PHE A 192 1.09 -44.62 -19.64
CA PHE A 192 1.99 -44.42 -18.51
C PHE A 192 1.26 -44.55 -17.17
N ASN A 193 1.98 -44.98 -16.14
CA ASN A 193 1.46 -45.11 -14.78
C ASN A 193 1.19 -43.72 -14.17
N PHE A 194 0.03 -43.58 -13.51
CA PHE A 194 -0.42 -42.41 -12.76
C PHE A 194 0.69 -41.80 -11.87
N SER A 195 1.42 -42.65 -11.15
CA SER A 195 2.48 -42.22 -10.23
C SER A 195 3.65 -41.52 -10.93
N PHE A 196 3.95 -41.91 -12.18
CA PHE A 196 5.05 -41.29 -12.94
C PHE A 196 4.65 -39.91 -13.47
N ALA A 197 3.42 -39.75 -13.94
CA ALA A 197 2.89 -38.46 -14.38
C ALA A 197 2.84 -37.45 -13.23
N LEU A 198 2.38 -37.88 -12.05
CA LEU A 198 2.41 -37.05 -10.84
C LEU A 198 3.82 -36.64 -10.46
N PHE A 199 4.77 -37.57 -10.45
CA PHE A 199 6.16 -37.27 -10.11
C PHE A 199 6.78 -36.19 -11.01
N ILE A 200 6.55 -36.27 -12.33
CA ILE A 200 7.02 -35.26 -13.29
C ILE A 200 6.34 -33.91 -13.03
N SER A 201 5.04 -33.90 -12.74
CA SER A 201 4.31 -32.67 -12.43
C SER A 201 4.85 -32.00 -11.16
N GLU A 202 5.00 -32.74 -10.06
CA GLU A 202 5.55 -32.22 -8.80
C GLU A 202 6.98 -31.69 -8.96
N GLY A 203 7.82 -32.37 -9.77
CA GLY A 203 9.17 -31.90 -10.08
C GLY A 203 9.18 -30.56 -10.82
N ILE A 204 8.33 -30.40 -11.84
CA ILE A 204 8.17 -29.13 -12.58
C ILE A 204 7.64 -28.03 -11.65
N PHE A 205 6.66 -28.36 -10.81
CA PHE A 205 6.12 -27.43 -9.82
C PHE A 205 7.19 -26.92 -8.87
N GLY A 206 7.98 -27.82 -8.28
CA GLY A 206 9.05 -27.48 -7.37
C GLY A 206 10.06 -26.50 -8.00
N VAL A 207 10.42 -26.71 -9.26
CA VAL A 207 11.33 -25.81 -10.00
C VAL A 207 10.70 -24.44 -10.25
N LEU A 208 9.45 -24.38 -10.70
CA LEU A 208 8.76 -23.12 -10.97
C LEU A 208 8.47 -22.33 -9.69
N ALA A 209 8.07 -23.01 -8.61
CA ALA A 209 7.87 -22.44 -7.29
C ALA A 209 9.20 -21.88 -6.74
N ALA A 210 10.29 -22.65 -6.84
CA ALA A 210 11.62 -22.18 -6.44
C ALA A 210 12.09 -20.97 -7.27
N ALA A 211 11.89 -20.97 -8.59
CA ALA A 211 12.22 -19.84 -9.45
C ALA A 211 11.42 -18.58 -9.09
N THR A 212 10.16 -18.76 -8.67
CA THR A 212 9.30 -17.65 -8.24
C THR A 212 9.65 -17.14 -6.84
N LEU A 213 9.98 -18.04 -5.92
CA LEU A 213 10.54 -17.65 -4.62
C LEU A 213 11.86 -16.90 -4.81
N LEU A 214 12.74 -17.35 -5.71
CA LEU A 214 13.96 -16.63 -6.07
C LEU A 214 13.66 -15.27 -6.70
N SER A 215 12.59 -15.14 -7.51
CA SER A 215 12.20 -13.84 -8.08
C SER A 215 11.61 -12.87 -7.05
N TYR A 216 11.04 -13.38 -5.95
CA TYR A 216 10.69 -12.57 -4.79
C TYR A 216 11.93 -11.92 -4.16
N PHE A 217 13.05 -12.64 -4.13
CA PHE A 217 14.34 -12.12 -3.68
C PHE A 217 15.08 -11.29 -4.76
N LEU A 218 14.69 -11.40 -6.04
CA LEU A 218 15.30 -10.59 -7.10
C LEU A 218 14.95 -9.10 -6.92
N PRO A 219 15.89 -8.20 -7.21
CA PRO A 219 15.75 -6.77 -6.98
C PRO A 219 14.61 -6.08 -7.76
N PHE A 220 13.90 -6.75 -8.67
CA PHE A 220 12.90 -6.18 -9.58
C PHE A 220 11.56 -5.74 -8.94
N ALA A 221 11.45 -5.64 -7.61
CA ALA A 221 10.21 -5.20 -6.93
C ALA A 221 9.97 -3.67 -6.95
N LEU A 222 10.32 -3.04 -8.07
CA LEU A 222 9.64 -1.82 -8.48
C LEU A 222 8.25 -2.26 -8.97
N PHE A 223 7.25 -1.37 -8.92
CA PHE A 223 5.95 -1.56 -9.59
C PHE A 223 4.94 -2.46 -8.87
N GLY A 224 4.50 -2.04 -7.68
CA GLY A 224 3.35 -2.67 -7.02
C GLY A 224 2.11 -2.68 -7.92
N VAL A 225 1.21 -3.64 -7.70
CA VAL A 225 -0.06 -3.72 -8.42
C VAL A 225 -1.19 -3.49 -7.44
N ILE A 226 -2.00 -2.47 -7.66
CA ILE A 226 -3.24 -2.25 -6.90
C ILE A 226 -4.36 -3.00 -7.59
N THR A 227 -4.98 -3.91 -6.86
CA THR A 227 -6.21 -4.58 -7.29
C THR A 227 -7.42 -3.78 -6.83
N LEU A 228 -8.46 -3.77 -7.65
CA LEU A 228 -9.73 -3.09 -7.41
C LEU A 228 -10.85 -4.07 -7.72
N GLY A 229 -11.64 -4.40 -6.71
CA GLY A 229 -12.64 -5.45 -6.79
C GLY A 229 -12.06 -6.85 -6.93
N GLY A 230 -12.94 -7.83 -6.85
CA GLY A 230 -12.59 -9.24 -6.92
C GLY A 230 -13.81 -10.13 -6.82
N TRP A 231 -13.58 -11.42 -6.60
CA TRP A 231 -14.63 -12.39 -6.35
C TRP A 231 -14.19 -13.41 -5.30
N THR A 232 -15.16 -14.03 -4.65
CA THR A 232 -14.98 -15.12 -3.68
C THR A 232 -15.91 -16.26 -4.02
N TRP A 233 -15.50 -17.51 -3.78
CA TRP A 233 -16.41 -18.65 -3.89
C TRP A 233 -17.45 -18.63 -2.77
N HIS A 234 -18.73 -18.79 -3.11
CA HIS A 234 -19.73 -19.23 -2.14
C HIS A 234 -19.84 -20.75 -2.21
N TYR A 235 -19.85 -21.42 -1.06
CA TYR A 235 -19.86 -22.89 -1.03
C TYR A 235 -21.26 -23.48 -1.26
N GLU A 236 -22.34 -22.73 -0.98
CA GLU A 236 -23.71 -23.22 -1.12
C GLU A 236 -24.69 -22.10 -1.52
N PRO A 237 -25.20 -22.06 -2.78
CA PRO A 237 -24.74 -22.82 -3.94
C PRO A 237 -23.33 -22.42 -4.41
N TYR A 238 -22.67 -23.29 -5.20
CA TYR A 238 -21.33 -23.05 -5.75
C TYR A 238 -21.37 -22.03 -6.90
N TYR A 239 -21.23 -20.75 -6.57
CA TYR A 239 -21.12 -19.66 -7.56
C TYR A 239 -20.16 -18.57 -7.08
N PRO A 240 -19.48 -17.86 -8.01
CA PRO A 240 -18.66 -16.73 -7.64
C PRO A 240 -19.53 -15.54 -7.22
N ILE A 241 -19.19 -14.93 -6.08
CA ILE A 241 -19.78 -13.66 -5.66
C ILE A 241 -18.78 -12.56 -6.02
N PHE A 242 -19.19 -11.65 -6.88
CA PHE A 242 -18.40 -10.50 -7.30
C PHE A 242 -18.55 -9.34 -6.32
N HIS A 243 -17.42 -8.72 -6.00
CA HIS A 243 -17.29 -7.66 -5.01
C HIS A 243 -16.55 -6.48 -5.64
N PRO A 244 -17.25 -5.42 -6.09
CA PRO A 244 -16.56 -4.23 -6.58
C PRO A 244 -15.83 -3.53 -5.43
N SER A 245 -14.72 -2.85 -5.73
CA SER A 245 -14.21 -1.82 -4.84
C SER A 245 -15.13 -0.62 -4.88
N SER A 246 -15.40 0.01 -3.74
CA SER A 246 -16.15 1.28 -3.70
C SER A 246 -15.23 2.42 -3.32
N GLY A 247 -15.39 3.57 -3.98
CA GLY A 247 -14.63 4.78 -3.64
C GLY A 247 -14.32 5.66 -4.85
N TRP A 248 -13.13 6.26 -4.86
CA TRP A 248 -12.69 7.12 -5.95
C TRP A 248 -11.20 6.92 -6.25
N VAL A 249 -10.85 7.13 -7.52
CA VAL A 249 -9.47 7.12 -8.02
C VAL A 249 -9.31 8.28 -8.99
N GLN A 250 -8.21 9.01 -8.86
CA GLN A 250 -7.84 10.07 -9.79
C GLN A 250 -6.41 9.89 -10.26
N SER A 251 -6.20 10.16 -11.54
CA SER A 251 -4.88 10.07 -12.15
C SER A 251 -4.58 11.24 -13.05
N TYR A 252 -3.31 11.65 -13.08
CA TYR A 252 -2.79 12.74 -13.90
C TYR A 252 -1.60 12.22 -14.69
N GLY A 253 -1.84 11.85 -15.96
CA GLY A 253 -0.86 11.17 -16.81
C GLY A 253 -0.87 11.67 -18.25
N ILE A 254 -0.36 10.85 -19.16
CA ILE A 254 -0.26 11.19 -20.60
C ILE A 254 -1.65 11.39 -21.21
N GLN A 255 -2.62 10.56 -20.80
CA GLN A 255 -3.99 10.62 -21.28
C GLN A 255 -4.82 11.67 -20.52
N LYS A 256 -4.17 12.75 -20.05
CA LYS A 256 -4.73 13.85 -19.25
C LYS A 256 -5.18 13.37 -17.86
N ASN A 257 -6.05 14.15 -17.22
CA ASN A 257 -6.68 13.79 -15.96
C ASN A 257 -7.81 12.79 -16.20
N LYS A 258 -7.87 11.75 -15.35
CA LYS A 258 -8.94 10.75 -15.34
C LYS A 258 -9.46 10.60 -13.93
N LYS A 259 -10.78 10.48 -13.81
CA LYS A 259 -11.49 10.33 -12.54
C LYS A 259 -12.43 9.14 -12.64
N TRP A 260 -12.36 8.27 -11.65
CA TRP A 260 -13.28 7.16 -11.46
C TRP A 260 -13.91 7.27 -10.08
N GLU A 261 -15.20 7.00 -9.98
CA GLU A 261 -15.97 7.13 -8.74
C GLU A 261 -17.12 6.11 -8.71
N GLY A 262 -17.45 5.62 -7.52
CA GLY A 262 -18.49 4.62 -7.32
C GLY A 262 -17.91 3.22 -7.21
N GLN A 263 -18.50 2.26 -7.92
CA GLN A 263 -18.05 0.88 -8.00
C GLN A 263 -16.93 0.75 -9.04
N LEU A 264 -15.85 0.07 -8.67
CA LEU A 264 -14.61 0.03 -9.42
C LEU A 264 -14.06 -1.40 -9.51
N TYR A 265 -13.74 -1.82 -10.72
CA TYR A 265 -12.99 -3.02 -11.04
C TYR A 265 -11.69 -2.66 -11.76
N GLY A 266 -10.63 -3.40 -11.46
CA GLY A 266 -9.43 -3.42 -12.27
C GLY A 266 -9.69 -4.10 -13.61
N GLN A 267 -9.13 -3.58 -14.70
CA GLN A 267 -9.46 -4.00 -16.06
C GLN A 267 -8.25 -4.59 -16.81
N PHE A 268 -7.19 -4.98 -16.08
CA PHE A 268 -6.00 -5.60 -16.68
C PHE A 268 -6.08 -7.12 -16.71
N PHE A 269 -5.85 -7.76 -15.57
CA PHE A 269 -5.82 -9.21 -15.42
C PHE A 269 -6.26 -9.58 -14.01
N MET A 270 -6.69 -10.83 -13.87
CA MET A 270 -7.05 -11.40 -12.58
C MET A 270 -5.80 -11.85 -11.82
N VAL A 271 -5.72 -11.51 -10.53
CA VAL A 271 -4.73 -11.99 -9.58
C VAL A 271 -5.38 -13.10 -8.74
N PRO A 272 -5.01 -14.37 -8.94
CA PRO A 272 -5.63 -15.49 -8.23
C PRO A 272 -5.15 -15.58 -6.78
N PHE A 273 -6.07 -15.95 -5.90
CA PHE A 273 -5.84 -16.43 -4.53
C PHE A 273 -6.51 -17.80 -4.38
N ILE A 274 -6.33 -18.49 -3.24
CA ILE A 274 -6.76 -19.88 -3.06
C ILE A 274 -8.28 -20.04 -3.26
N GLU A 275 -9.09 -19.15 -2.69
CA GLU A 275 -10.56 -19.22 -2.72
C GLU A 275 -11.21 -17.92 -3.26
N SER A 276 -10.40 -17.07 -3.87
CA SER A 276 -10.82 -15.75 -4.35
C SER A 276 -9.90 -15.28 -5.47
N ALA A 277 -10.28 -14.23 -6.15
CA ALA A 277 -9.37 -13.48 -7.01
C ALA A 277 -9.63 -11.99 -6.89
N ALA A 278 -8.65 -11.18 -7.25
CA ALA A 278 -8.81 -9.73 -7.34
C ALA A 278 -8.37 -9.23 -8.70
N TYR A 279 -8.96 -8.13 -9.17
CA TYR A 279 -8.69 -7.62 -10.51
C TYR A 279 -7.67 -6.49 -10.48
N ALA A 280 -6.56 -6.65 -11.20
CA ALA A 280 -5.51 -5.63 -11.29
C ALA A 280 -6.03 -4.38 -12.02
N GLY A 281 -5.95 -3.22 -11.37
CA GLY A 281 -6.40 -1.94 -11.93
C GLY A 281 -5.30 -0.89 -12.07
N ILE A 282 -4.25 -0.97 -11.26
CA ILE A 282 -3.10 -0.06 -11.29
C ILE A 282 -1.84 -0.90 -11.27
N ILE A 283 -1.02 -0.78 -12.31
CA ILE A 283 0.26 -1.47 -12.47
C ILE A 283 1.37 -0.43 -12.39
N GLY A 284 2.51 -0.79 -11.78
CA GLY A 284 3.59 0.17 -11.70
C GLY A 284 3.52 1.08 -10.49
N PHE A 285 2.72 0.76 -9.49
CA PHE A 285 2.50 1.64 -8.36
C PHE A 285 3.75 1.75 -7.48
N THR A 286 4.17 2.99 -7.28
CA THR A 286 5.21 3.38 -6.34
C THR A 286 4.70 4.55 -5.52
N GLY A 287 4.58 4.37 -4.21
CA GLY A 287 4.03 5.37 -3.31
C GLY A 287 3.70 4.81 -1.93
N ILE A 288 2.68 5.36 -1.31
CA ILE A 288 2.22 4.97 0.02
C ILE A 288 0.76 4.57 0.00
N LYS A 289 0.46 3.50 0.73
CA LYS A 289 -0.90 3.09 1.08
C LYS A 289 -1.11 3.35 2.56
N ILE A 290 -2.26 3.88 2.93
CA ILE A 290 -2.64 4.21 4.29
C ILE A 290 -3.93 3.48 4.58
N ILE A 291 -3.89 2.65 5.61
CA ILE A 291 -4.97 1.77 6.04
C ILE A 291 -5.44 2.31 7.38
N ALA A 292 -6.70 2.71 7.44
CA ALA A 292 -7.34 3.13 8.67
C ALA A 292 -8.77 2.59 8.70
N ARG A 293 -9.08 1.75 9.70
CA ARG A 293 -10.39 1.09 9.84
C ARG A 293 -10.82 0.43 8.52
N ASP A 294 -11.85 0.97 7.87
CA ASP A 294 -12.46 0.42 6.65
C ASP A 294 -12.06 1.18 5.37
N SER A 295 -11.18 2.18 5.47
CA SER A 295 -10.71 2.95 4.33
C SER A 295 -9.24 2.66 4.00
N CYS A 296 -8.97 2.50 2.70
CA CYS A 296 -7.64 2.42 2.17
C CYS A 296 -7.40 3.62 1.25
N HIS A 297 -6.52 4.52 1.67
CA HIS A 297 -6.04 5.64 0.88
C HIS A 297 -4.72 5.28 0.24
N TYR A 298 -4.45 5.75 -0.96
CA TYR A 298 -3.13 5.61 -1.57
C TYR A 298 -2.77 6.83 -2.39
N ILE A 299 -1.49 7.18 -2.36
CA ILE A 299 -0.93 8.35 -3.03
C ILE A 299 0.43 7.92 -3.60
N GLY A 300 0.62 8.15 -4.90
CA GLY A 300 1.90 7.85 -5.53
C GLY A 300 1.92 8.06 -7.03
N SER A 301 2.74 7.26 -7.69
CA SER A 301 2.88 7.21 -9.14
C SER A 301 2.58 5.82 -9.66
N ALA A 302 2.09 5.71 -10.88
CA ALA A 302 1.82 4.44 -11.54
C ALA A 302 2.27 4.46 -13.00
N LEU A 303 2.68 3.31 -13.52
CA LEU A 303 3.00 3.14 -14.93
C LEU A 303 1.75 3.05 -15.79
N TRP A 304 0.72 2.34 -15.31
CA TRP A 304 -0.50 2.16 -16.07
C TRP A 304 -1.69 1.91 -15.14
N ILE A 305 -2.81 2.56 -15.46
CA ILE A 305 -4.10 2.42 -14.80
C ILE A 305 -5.12 2.03 -15.86
N LYS A 306 -5.97 1.05 -15.53
CA LYS A 306 -7.15 0.69 -16.30
C LYS A 306 -8.24 0.24 -15.34
N ILE A 307 -9.26 1.07 -15.19
CA ILE A 307 -10.33 0.90 -14.19
C ILE A 307 -11.68 1.15 -14.87
N GLY A 308 -12.66 0.32 -14.57
CA GLY A 308 -14.02 0.45 -15.09
C GLY A 308 -15.08 0.12 -14.04
N PRO A 309 -16.35 0.53 -14.25
CA PRO A 309 -17.44 0.18 -13.36
C PRO A 309 -17.96 -1.26 -13.58
N GLU A 310 -17.76 -1.79 -14.78
CA GLU A 310 -18.22 -3.11 -15.20
C GLU A 310 -17.27 -4.20 -14.73
N HIS A 311 -17.80 -5.40 -14.54
CA HIS A 311 -16.97 -6.56 -14.22
C HIS A 311 -16.10 -6.92 -15.45
N PRO A 312 -14.82 -7.27 -15.31
CA PRO A 312 -13.93 -7.48 -16.46
C PRO A 312 -14.27 -8.68 -17.36
N GLU A 313 -15.21 -9.52 -16.92
CA GLU A 313 -15.67 -10.74 -17.62
C GLU A 313 -17.11 -10.61 -18.16
N GLU A 314 -17.73 -9.43 -18.06
CA GLU A 314 -19.01 -9.08 -18.70
C GLU A 314 -18.77 -8.41 -20.06
#